data_AF-A0A7J8Z8V8-F1
#
_entry.id   AF-A0A7J8Z8V8-F1
#
_cell.length_a   1.000
_cell.length_b   1.000
_cell.length_c   1.000
_cell.angle_alpha   90.00
_cell.angle_beta   90.00
_cell.angle_gamma   90.00
#
_symmetry.space_group_name_H-M   'P 1'
#
loop_
_entity.id
_entity.type
_entity.pdbx_description
1 polymer ?
#
loop_
_entity_poly.entity_id
_entity_poly.type
_entity_poly.pdbx_seq_one_letter_code
_entity_poly.pdbx_strand_id
1 'polypeptide(L)'
;MRRLIGRSGAAGHIYPLALLCYDIMPPPPKVEKEIGEKRIMSFHGAGLSVAPKICPSEIAVAGKMSEEVSCFLYFKSLGKNN
;
A
#
# COMPACT_ATOMS: atom_id res chain seq x y z
N MET A 1 -0.13 11.96 4.27
CA MET A 1 0.59 11.41 5.44
C MET A 1 2.06 11.83 5.52
N ARG A 2 2.88 11.65 4.48
CA ARG A 2 4.31 12.03 4.51
C ARG A 2 4.60 13.47 4.95
N ARG A 3 3.90 14.46 4.38
CA ARG A 3 4.06 15.88 4.77
C ARG A 3 3.65 16.15 6.22
N LEU A 4 2.68 15.41 6.75
CA LEU A 4 2.24 15.53 8.14
C LEU A 4 3.34 15.03 9.09
N ILE A 5 3.95 13.88 8.78
CA ILE A 5 5.10 13.35 9.54
C ILE A 5 6.26 14.37 9.55
N GLY A 6 6.54 15.04 8.42
CA GLY A 6 7.58 16.06 8.37
C GLY A 6 7.28 17.33 9.18
N ARG A 7 6.01 17.58 9.52
CA ARG A 7 5.55 18.77 10.25
C ARG A 7 5.19 18.49 11.70
N SER A 8 5.09 17.22 12.12
CA SER A 8 4.61 16.83 13.45
C SER A 8 5.65 17.00 14.57
N GLY A 9 6.90 17.33 14.27
CA GLY A 9 7.98 17.46 15.26
C GLY A 9 8.49 16.13 15.85
N ALA A 10 7.69 15.08 15.80
CA ALA A 10 8.07 13.71 16.16
C ALA A 10 8.60 12.90 14.96
N ALA A 11 9.51 11.95 15.21
CA ALA A 11 9.99 11.00 14.21
C ALA A 11 8.84 10.06 13.78
N GLY A 12 8.64 9.91 12.46
CA GLY A 12 7.64 9.00 11.90
C GLY A 12 8.20 8.09 10.82
N HIS A 13 7.56 6.93 10.65
CA HIS A 13 7.98 5.89 9.72
C HIS A 13 6.84 5.50 8.78
N ILE A 14 7.18 5.11 7.56
CA ILE A 14 6.22 4.61 6.56
C ILE A 14 6.65 3.20 6.19
N TYR A 15 5.78 2.23 6.44
CA TYR A 15 5.96 0.83 6.08
C TYR A 15 4.92 0.45 5.02
N PRO A 16 5.32 -0.18 3.91
CA PRO A 16 4.38 -0.72 2.96
C PRO A 16 3.70 -1.94 3.59
N LEU A 17 2.37 -1.97 3.48
CA LEU A 17 1.53 -3.04 3.99
C LEU A 17 0.63 -3.52 2.85
N ALA A 18 0.60 -4.83 2.64
CA ALA A 18 -0.28 -5.49 1.69
C ALA A 18 -1.30 -6.36 2.43
N LEU A 19 -2.58 -6.23 2.05
CA LEU A 19 -3.68 -6.99 2.61
C LEU A 19 -4.44 -7.67 1.46
N LEU A 20 -4.51 -9.00 1.50
CA LEU A 20 -5.27 -9.81 0.55
C LEU A 20 -6.47 -10.39 1.29
N CYS A 21 -7.63 -9.75 1.14
CA CYS A 21 -8.87 -10.15 1.81
C CYS A 21 -10.12 -9.86 0.97
N TYR A 22 -9.96 -9.68 -0.35
CA TYR A 22 -11.04 -9.29 -1.25
C TYR A 22 -12.22 -10.27 -1.21
N ASP A 23 -11.92 -11.57 -1.22
CA ASP A 23 -12.95 -12.61 -1.35
C ASP A 23 -13.89 -12.67 -0.14
N ILE A 24 -13.40 -12.33 1.06
CA ILE A 24 -14.17 -12.37 2.31
C ILE A 24 -15.36 -11.41 2.27
N MET A 25 -15.16 -10.22 1.72
CA MET A 25 -16.17 -9.17 1.63
C MET A 25 -15.89 -8.31 0.40
N PRO A 26 -16.26 -8.78 -0.80
CA PRO A 26 -15.99 -8.04 -2.01
C PRO A 26 -16.75 -6.70 -1.98
N PRO A 27 -16.17 -5.62 -2.53
CA PRO A 27 -16.85 -4.36 -2.65
C PRO A 27 -18.11 -4.56 -3.51
N PRO A 28 -19.23 -3.90 -3.16
CA PRO A 28 -20.45 -4.02 -3.94
C PRO A 28 -20.23 -3.62 -5.41
N PRO A 29 -20.75 -4.38 -6.39
CA PRO A 29 -20.57 -4.08 -7.81
C PRO A 29 -21.35 -2.82 -8.25
N LYS A 30 -22.40 -2.46 -7.52
CA LYS A 30 -23.17 -1.22 -7.68
C LYS A 30 -23.46 -0.63 -6.32
N VAL A 31 -23.28 0.69 -6.20
CA VAL A 31 -23.53 1.46 -4.98
C VAL A 31 -24.97 1.96 -5.01
N GLU A 32 -25.87 1.28 -4.30
CA GLU A 32 -27.27 1.70 -4.15
C GLU A 32 -27.44 2.39 -2.78
N LYS A 33 -27.21 3.72 -2.76
CA LYS A 33 -27.15 4.53 -1.54
C LYS A 33 -28.45 4.59 -0.74
N GLU A 34 -29.59 4.33 -1.37
CA GLU A 34 -30.92 4.56 -0.79
C GLU A 34 -31.44 3.38 0.06
N ILE A 35 -30.92 2.17 -0.15
CA ILE A 35 -31.43 0.92 0.46
C ILE A 35 -30.45 0.28 1.46
N GLY A 36 -29.22 0.79 1.54
CA GLY A 36 -28.13 0.16 2.28
C GLY A 36 -27.52 -0.99 1.49
N GLU A 37 -26.20 -0.94 1.27
CA GLU A 37 -25.50 -1.89 0.41
C GLU A 37 -25.53 -3.31 1.01
N LYS A 38 -26.25 -4.24 0.36
CA LYS A 38 -26.20 -5.67 0.71
C LYS A 38 -24.78 -6.20 0.47
N ARG A 39 -24.11 -6.62 1.55
CA ARG A 39 -22.77 -7.22 1.48
C ARG A 39 -22.85 -8.74 1.48
N ILE A 40 -22.12 -9.36 0.57
CA ILE A 40 -21.92 -10.82 0.55
C ILE A 40 -20.70 -11.10 1.42
N MET A 41 -20.84 -12.03 2.35
CA MET A 41 -19.72 -12.51 3.18
C MET A 41 -19.44 -13.97 2.85
N SER A 42 -18.16 -14.34 2.84
CA SER A 42 -17.72 -15.68 2.50
C SER A 42 -16.53 -16.10 3.37
N PHE A 43 -16.30 -17.41 3.47
CA PHE A 43 -15.17 -17.95 4.22
C PHE A 43 -13.97 -18.17 3.29
N HIS A 44 -12.97 -17.30 3.38
CA HIS A 44 -11.73 -17.36 2.62
C HIS A 44 -10.52 -17.08 3.53
N GLY A 45 -9.34 -17.59 3.15
CA GLY A 45 -8.10 -17.20 3.80
C GLY A 45 -7.78 -15.72 3.56
N ALA A 46 -7.14 -15.07 4.53
CA ALA A 46 -6.65 -13.69 4.39
C ALA A 46 -5.12 -13.67 4.48
N GLY A 47 -4.49 -12.82 3.68
CA GLY A 47 -3.05 -12.59 3.71
C GLY A 47 -2.72 -11.19 4.23
N LEU A 48 -1.76 -11.07 5.14
CA LEU A 48 -1.21 -9.81 5.62
C LEU A 48 0.31 -9.84 5.48
N SER A 49 0.89 -8.82 4.85
CA SER A 49 2.34 -8.70 4.69
C SER A 49 2.79 -7.27 4.93
N VAL A 50 3.96 -7.12 5.54
CA VAL A 50 4.60 -5.82 5.80
C VAL A 50 6.05 -5.93 5.32
N ALA A 51 6.48 -4.97 4.51
CA ALA A 51 7.88 -4.89 4.08
C ALA A 51 8.64 -3.83 4.90
N PRO A 52 9.98 -3.77 4.79
CA PRO A 52 10.79 -2.79 5.50
C PRO A 52 10.41 -1.33 5.22
N LYS A 53 10.82 -0.44 6.12
CA LYS A 53 10.54 0.99 6.03
C LYS A 53 11.02 1.57 4.70
N ILE A 54 10.24 2.48 4.15
CA ILE A 54 10.66 3.24 2.98
C ILE A 54 11.41 4.49 3.44
N CYS A 55 12.64 4.68 2.93
CA CYS A 55 13.44 5.88 3.11
C CYS A 55 13.14 6.89 2.00
N PRO A 56 12.40 7.99 2.27
CA PRO A 56 11.91 8.84 1.20
C PRO A 56 12.99 9.71 0.55
N SER A 57 14.12 9.92 1.23
CA SER A 57 15.31 10.57 0.68
C SER A 57 15.90 9.76 -0.47
N GLU A 58 15.99 8.43 -0.30
CA GLU A 58 16.52 7.52 -1.32
C GLU A 58 15.62 7.51 -2.57
N ILE A 59 14.29 7.53 -2.38
CA ILE A 59 13.33 7.61 -3.49
C ILE A 59 13.38 8.96 -4.20
N ALA A 60 13.49 10.07 -3.46
CA ALA A 60 13.55 11.41 -4.08
C ALA A 60 14.81 11.62 -4.93
N VAL A 61 15.92 10.97 -4.56
CA VAL A 61 17.14 10.93 -5.37
C VAL A 61 16.94 10.06 -6.61
N ALA A 62 16.33 8.89 -6.45
CA ALA A 62 16.04 7.97 -7.56
C ALA A 62 15.06 8.57 -8.59
N GLY A 63 14.03 9.29 -8.14
CA GLY A 63 13.00 9.89 -9.00
C GLY A 63 13.43 11.12 -9.81
N LYS A 64 14.64 11.64 -9.59
CA LYS A 64 15.27 12.59 -10.51
C LYS A 64 15.84 11.91 -11.76
N MET A 65 16.04 10.59 -11.71
CA MET A 65 16.18 9.72 -12.86
C MET A 65 14.76 9.32 -13.29
N SER A 66 14.47 9.29 -14.60
CA SER A 66 13.12 9.13 -15.20
C SER A 66 12.16 8.14 -14.50
N GLU A 67 10.85 8.39 -14.61
CA GLU A 67 9.76 7.68 -13.89
C GLU A 67 9.84 6.15 -13.94
N GLU A 68 10.37 5.59 -15.02
CA GLU A 68 10.55 4.14 -15.21
C GLU A 68 11.60 3.52 -14.27
N VAL A 69 12.63 4.29 -13.89
CA VAL A 69 13.71 3.83 -13.00
C VAL A 69 13.21 3.68 -11.56
N SER A 70 12.26 4.52 -11.15
CA SER A 70 11.66 4.49 -9.81
C SER A 70 10.84 3.22 -9.58
N CYS A 71 10.00 2.82 -10.57
CA CYS A 71 9.25 1.56 -10.53
C CYS A 71 10.18 0.34 -10.54
N PHE A 72 11.22 0.36 -11.39
CA PHE A 72 12.18 -0.75 -11.48
C PHE A 72 12.98 -0.96 -10.19
N LEU A 73 13.40 0.12 -9.50
CA LEU A 73 14.09 0.03 -8.21
C LEU A 73 13.17 -0.49 -7.10
N TYR A 74 11.89 -0.09 -7.10
CA TYR A 74 10.90 -0.63 -6.18
C TYR A 74 10.74 -2.14 -6.35
N PHE A 75 10.55 -2.64 -7.58
CA PHE A 75 10.46 -4.07 -7.88
C PHE A 75 11.79 -4.84 -7.63
N LYS A 76 12.94 -4.23 -7.91
CA LYS A 76 14.26 -4.83 -7.64
C LYS A 76 14.54 -4.96 -6.14
N SER A 77 14.00 -4.07 -5.31
CA SER A 77 14.05 -4.22 -3.85
C SER A 77 13.20 -5.39 -3.36
N LEU A 78 12.10 -5.71 -4.05
CA LEU A 78 11.22 -6.84 -3.75
C LEU A 78 11.80 -8.19 -4.22
N GLY A 79 12.61 -8.20 -5.28
CA GLY A 79 13.21 -9.41 -5.86
C GLY A 79 14.55 -9.86 -5.26
N LYS A 80 15.05 -9.22 -4.19
CA LYS A 80 16.33 -9.56 -3.55
C LYS A 80 16.24 -10.51 -2.35
N ASN A 81 15.04 -11.01 -2.04
CA ASN A 81 14.85 -12.04 -1.01
C ASN A 81 14.55 -13.38 -1.67
N ASN A 82 15.59 -14.00 -2.25
CA ASN A 82 15.74 -15.43 -2.50
C ASN A 82 17.24 -15.74 -2.61
#